data_AF-Q6UCA1-F1
#
_entry.id   AF-Q6UCA1-F1
#
_cell.length_a   1.000
_cell.length_b   1.000
_cell.length_c   1.000
_cell.angle_alpha   90.00
_cell.angle_beta   90.00
_cell.angle_gamma   90.00
#
_symmetry.space_group_name_H-M   'P 1'
#
loop_
_entity.id
_entity.type
_entity.pdbx_description
1 polymer ?
#
loop_
_entity_poly.entity_id
_entity_poly.type
_entity_poly.pdbx_seq_one_letter_code
_entity_poly.pdbx_strand_id
1 'polypeptide(L)'
;MTNQVTYLFFHGMKQISEHLFTTEEQAIIARSKAEGSYMKAPNGQATNLNEKQWAQVRTRAFREWFGDWENNPNEASKVRDANGEPLVVYHGTPISRDQAADRSKFRIADDWKIQTINAPFHTFRGGAYNGLIFTSLTEEKARSIGETRSMSIPDSEDGREQWTTDSYVYDLFVNARQPFDVKNPNAVKDILDALEGQLTAYDFYLGMEVPVSRKEAEKILEGGNSWRVVETPSMQEIIRSRGYDAIHALDEGVQYMAVFAPNQLKASGKYLYSERNTGVFSPGNNDIRFRKSIMASPLPLPVTGV
;
A
#
# COMPACT_ATOMS: atom_id res chain seq x y z
N MET A 1 -30.63 -20.49 -28.60
CA MET A 1 -29.75 -19.30 -28.58
C MET A 1 -29.00 -19.13 -27.25
N THR A 2 -28.74 -20.22 -26.51
CA THR A 2 -28.17 -20.15 -25.14
C THR A 2 -26.69 -20.50 -25.07
N ASN A 3 -26.11 -21.11 -26.11
CA ASN A 3 -24.73 -21.60 -26.08
C ASN A 3 -23.67 -20.60 -26.56
N GLN A 4 -24.00 -19.62 -27.42
CA GLN A 4 -22.99 -18.67 -27.89
C GLN A 4 -22.66 -17.58 -26.87
N VAL A 5 -23.64 -17.08 -26.12
CA VAL A 5 -23.42 -16.06 -25.07
C VAL A 5 -22.54 -16.62 -23.95
N THR A 6 -22.79 -17.85 -23.53
CA THR A 6 -21.96 -18.55 -22.54
C THR A 6 -20.55 -18.84 -23.07
N TYR A 7 -20.41 -19.24 -24.34
CA TYR A 7 -19.11 -19.50 -24.96
C TYR A 7 -18.25 -18.23 -25.10
N LEU A 8 -18.86 -17.09 -25.48
CA LEU A 8 -18.21 -15.77 -25.52
C LEU A 8 -17.85 -15.25 -24.12
N PHE A 9 -18.70 -15.49 -23.11
CA PHE A 9 -18.37 -15.21 -21.72
C PHE A 9 -17.14 -15.99 -21.25
N PHE A 10 -17.09 -17.30 -21.52
CA PHE A 10 -15.97 -18.15 -21.12
C PHE A 10 -14.69 -17.90 -21.94
N HIS A 11 -14.79 -17.61 -23.24
CA HIS A 11 -13.61 -17.29 -24.07
C HIS A 11 -13.06 -15.89 -23.76
N GLY A 12 -13.93 -14.90 -23.53
CA GLY A 12 -13.53 -13.58 -23.05
C GLY A 12 -12.83 -13.66 -21.69
N MET A 13 -13.36 -14.43 -20.74
CA MET A 13 -12.70 -14.67 -19.45
C MET A 13 -11.37 -15.41 -19.58
N LYS A 14 -11.25 -16.34 -20.53
CA LYS A 14 -10.00 -17.07 -20.80
C LYS A 14 -8.92 -16.13 -21.36
N GLN A 15 -9.28 -15.22 -22.27
CA GLN A 15 -8.39 -14.20 -22.82
C GLN A 15 -8.01 -13.13 -21.77
N ILE A 16 -8.92 -12.79 -20.84
CA ILE A 16 -8.63 -11.92 -19.68
C ILE A 16 -7.66 -12.62 -18.70
N SER A 17 -7.75 -13.96 -18.54
CA SER A 17 -6.85 -14.72 -17.67
C SER A 17 -5.40 -14.78 -18.20
N GLU A 18 -5.21 -14.77 -19.52
CA GLU A 18 -3.87 -14.76 -20.14
C GLU A 18 -3.18 -13.39 -20.00
N HIS A 19 -3.93 -12.29 -19.83
CA HIS A 19 -3.40 -10.95 -19.61
C HIS A 19 -3.20 -10.58 -18.11
N LEU A 20 -3.66 -11.41 -17.18
CA LEU A 20 -3.55 -11.12 -15.73
C LEU A 20 -2.15 -11.36 -15.16
N PHE A 21 -1.40 -12.30 -15.77
CA PHE A 21 -0.08 -12.72 -15.31
C PHE A 21 0.98 -12.42 -16.36
N THR A 22 2.13 -11.91 -15.90
CA THR A 22 3.34 -11.80 -16.72
C THR A 22 3.88 -13.18 -17.07
N THR A 23 4.73 -13.26 -18.10
CA THR A 23 5.39 -14.52 -18.50
C THR A 23 6.18 -15.16 -17.35
N GLU A 24 6.83 -14.35 -16.50
CA GLU A 24 7.56 -14.85 -15.33
C GLU A 24 6.60 -15.46 -14.29
N GLU A 25 5.51 -14.76 -13.96
CA GLU A 25 4.49 -15.26 -13.04
C GLU A 25 3.83 -16.56 -13.56
N GLN A 26 3.53 -16.65 -14.86
CA GLN A 26 3.01 -17.87 -15.48
C GLN A 26 4.01 -19.03 -15.35
N ALA A 27 5.30 -18.79 -15.59
CA ALA A 27 6.34 -19.80 -15.44
C ALA A 27 6.50 -20.27 -13.98
N ILE A 28 6.41 -19.34 -13.02
CA ILE A 28 6.39 -19.65 -11.57
C ILE A 28 5.20 -20.55 -11.24
N ILE A 29 3.99 -20.18 -11.68
CA ILE A 29 2.77 -20.95 -11.44
C ILE A 29 2.89 -22.36 -12.03
N ALA A 30 3.33 -22.47 -13.28
CA ALA A 30 3.47 -23.76 -13.96
C ALA A 30 4.48 -24.68 -13.27
N ARG A 31 5.66 -24.15 -12.90
CA ARG A 31 6.69 -24.90 -12.17
C ARG A 31 6.17 -25.39 -10.82
N SER A 32 5.57 -24.51 -10.03
CA SER A 32 5.10 -24.88 -8.69
C SER A 32 3.90 -25.84 -8.71
N LYS A 33 3.10 -25.85 -9.78
CA LYS A 33 2.07 -26.89 -9.99
C LYS A 33 2.73 -28.25 -10.24
N ALA A 34 3.78 -28.31 -11.05
CA ALA A 34 4.52 -29.55 -11.29
C ALA A 34 5.23 -30.07 -10.03
N GLU A 35 5.71 -29.18 -9.17
CA GLU A 35 6.38 -29.50 -7.90
C GLU A 35 5.42 -29.76 -6.73
N GLY A 36 4.12 -29.51 -6.90
CA GLY A 36 3.13 -29.65 -5.81
C GLY A 36 3.24 -28.59 -4.71
N SER A 37 3.95 -27.49 -4.97
CA SER A 37 4.17 -26.35 -4.06
C SER A 37 3.23 -25.17 -4.35
N TYR A 38 2.43 -25.25 -5.41
CA TYR A 38 1.49 -24.20 -5.80
C TYR A 38 0.54 -23.81 -4.66
N MET A 39 0.42 -22.50 -4.41
CA MET A 39 -0.40 -21.90 -3.33
C MET A 39 -0.04 -22.40 -1.93
N LYS A 40 1.24 -22.72 -1.70
CA LYS A 40 1.79 -22.97 -0.38
C LYS A 40 2.78 -21.88 0.00
N ALA A 41 2.83 -21.58 1.29
CA ALA A 41 3.88 -20.76 1.89
C ALA A 41 5.16 -21.59 2.12
N PRO A 42 6.32 -20.96 2.40
CA PRO A 42 7.57 -21.68 2.64
C PRO A 42 7.52 -22.68 3.80
N ASN A 43 6.67 -22.44 4.80
CA ASN A 43 6.45 -23.35 5.92
C ASN A 43 5.58 -24.58 5.56
N GLY A 44 5.15 -24.71 4.29
CA GLY A 44 4.31 -25.80 3.79
C GLY A 44 2.80 -25.63 4.02
N GLN A 45 2.37 -24.62 4.77
CA GLN A 45 0.96 -24.30 4.98
C GLN A 45 0.35 -23.64 3.73
N ALA A 46 -0.98 -23.52 3.71
CA ALA A 46 -1.66 -22.76 2.67
C ALA A 46 -1.24 -21.28 2.73
N THR A 47 -1.04 -20.67 1.56
CA THR A 47 -0.75 -19.24 1.43
C THR A 47 -1.91 -18.37 1.93
N ASN A 48 -1.60 -17.21 2.51
CA ASN A 48 -2.60 -16.16 2.79
C ASN A 48 -2.80 -15.19 1.61
N LEU A 49 -1.93 -15.27 0.61
CA LEU A 49 -1.97 -14.47 -0.62
C LEU A 49 -2.94 -15.07 -1.65
N ASN A 50 -3.57 -14.23 -2.47
CA ASN A 50 -4.28 -14.68 -3.66
C ASN A 50 -3.28 -15.14 -4.77
N GLU A 51 -3.76 -15.79 -5.82
CA GLU A 51 -2.90 -16.35 -6.88
C GLU A 51 -1.98 -15.30 -7.53
N LYS A 52 -2.50 -14.07 -7.77
CA LYS A 52 -1.73 -12.98 -8.36
C LYS A 52 -0.61 -12.51 -7.43
N GLN A 53 -0.94 -12.23 -6.18
CA GLN A 53 0.03 -11.87 -5.14
C GLN A 53 1.09 -12.97 -4.96
N TRP A 54 0.65 -14.22 -4.85
CA TRP A 54 1.50 -15.38 -4.61
C TRP A 54 2.54 -15.57 -5.73
N ALA A 55 2.14 -15.37 -6.99
CA ALA A 55 3.08 -15.41 -8.11
C ALA A 55 3.97 -14.15 -8.15
N GLN A 56 3.41 -12.97 -7.90
CA GLN A 56 4.13 -11.69 -7.94
C GLN A 56 5.29 -11.67 -6.95
N VAL A 57 5.08 -12.12 -5.71
CA VAL A 57 6.12 -12.09 -4.65
C VAL A 57 7.30 -13.02 -4.93
N ARG A 58 7.16 -13.93 -5.91
CA ARG A 58 8.18 -14.89 -6.34
C ARG A 58 8.89 -14.47 -7.63
N THR A 59 8.55 -13.32 -8.18
CA THR A 59 9.29 -12.74 -9.31
C THR A 59 10.66 -12.25 -8.88
N ARG A 60 11.62 -12.26 -9.80
CA ARG A 60 12.96 -11.68 -9.61
C ARG A 60 12.86 -10.23 -9.20
N ALA A 61 12.03 -9.48 -9.90
CA ALA A 61 11.82 -8.06 -9.68
C ALA A 61 11.37 -7.77 -8.23
N PHE A 62 10.38 -8.54 -7.73
CA PHE A 62 9.95 -8.41 -6.35
C PHE A 62 11.07 -8.75 -5.35
N ARG A 63 11.79 -9.86 -5.56
CA ARG A 63 12.90 -10.26 -4.67
C ARG A 63 14.04 -9.25 -4.66
N GLU A 64 14.38 -8.62 -5.78
CA GLU A 64 15.41 -7.56 -5.83
C GLU A 64 15.05 -6.37 -4.94
N TRP A 65 13.76 -6.06 -4.82
CA TRP A 65 13.28 -4.96 -3.99
C TRP A 65 13.03 -5.36 -2.55
N PHE A 66 12.20 -6.37 -2.32
CA PHE A 66 11.78 -6.82 -1.00
C PHE A 66 12.90 -7.60 -0.26
N GLY A 67 13.86 -8.14 -1.01
CA GLY A 67 14.83 -9.13 -0.57
C GLY A 67 14.34 -10.56 -0.80
N ASP A 68 15.27 -11.52 -0.82
CA ASP A 68 14.97 -12.94 -0.96
C ASP A 68 14.36 -13.49 0.33
N TRP A 69 13.07 -13.25 0.50
CA TRP A 69 12.32 -13.61 1.69
C TRP A 69 12.15 -15.13 1.86
N GLU A 70 12.28 -15.92 0.78
CA GLU A 70 12.18 -17.38 0.79
C GLU A 70 13.47 -18.01 1.32
N ASN A 71 14.65 -17.55 0.85
CA ASN A 71 15.94 -18.19 1.16
C ASN A 71 16.84 -17.38 2.10
N ASN A 72 16.71 -16.06 2.12
CA ASN A 72 17.48 -15.16 2.99
C ASN A 72 16.57 -14.15 3.73
N PRO A 73 15.70 -14.64 4.63
CA PRO A 73 14.79 -13.79 5.41
C PRO A 73 15.52 -12.75 6.29
N ASN A 74 16.80 -13.02 6.59
CA ASN A 74 17.83 -12.13 7.12
C ASN A 74 17.82 -10.72 6.50
N GLU A 75 17.92 -10.70 5.19
CA GLU A 75 18.21 -9.50 4.39
C GLU A 75 16.95 -8.93 3.71
N ALA A 76 15.83 -9.66 3.82
CA ALA A 76 14.54 -9.22 3.33
C ALA A 76 13.80 -8.30 4.31
N SER A 77 12.78 -7.61 3.79
CA SER A 77 11.81 -6.85 4.56
C SER A 77 11.19 -7.69 5.69
N LYS A 78 10.96 -7.06 6.83
CA LYS A 78 10.39 -7.68 8.03
C LYS A 78 8.87 -7.67 8.04
N VAL A 79 8.23 -7.01 7.07
CA VAL A 79 6.76 -6.97 6.94
C VAL A 79 6.25 -8.25 6.27
N ARG A 80 6.17 -9.31 7.09
CA ARG A 80 5.80 -10.66 6.68
C ARG A 80 4.73 -11.22 7.60
N ASP A 81 3.94 -12.15 7.10
CA ASP A 81 2.92 -12.84 7.87
C ASP A 81 3.52 -13.97 8.73
N ALA A 82 2.68 -14.65 9.49
CA ALA A 82 3.10 -15.77 10.34
C ALA A 82 3.63 -16.98 9.53
N ASN A 83 3.31 -17.07 8.24
CA ASN A 83 3.82 -18.11 7.35
C ASN A 83 5.18 -17.76 6.73
N GLY A 84 5.67 -16.54 6.98
CA GLY A 84 6.91 -16.00 6.43
C GLY A 84 6.74 -15.42 5.02
N GLU A 85 5.52 -15.33 4.49
CA GLU A 85 5.24 -14.70 3.20
C GLU A 85 5.17 -13.16 3.37
N PRO A 86 5.44 -12.38 2.32
CA PRO A 86 5.24 -10.93 2.35
C PRO A 86 3.81 -10.57 2.75
N LEU A 87 3.65 -9.70 3.75
CA LEU A 87 2.34 -9.32 4.27
C LEU A 87 1.73 -8.20 3.42
N VAL A 88 0.48 -8.39 3.02
CA VAL A 88 -0.33 -7.34 2.40
C VAL A 88 -0.82 -6.38 3.48
N VAL A 89 -0.54 -5.10 3.30
CA VAL A 89 -1.01 -4.01 4.15
C VAL A 89 -1.86 -3.02 3.35
N TYR A 90 -2.50 -2.09 4.03
CA TYR A 90 -3.54 -1.25 3.44
C TYR A 90 -3.29 0.24 3.65
N HIS A 91 -3.46 1.04 2.61
CA HIS A 91 -3.39 2.50 2.70
C HIS A 91 -4.71 3.12 2.28
N GLY A 92 -5.30 3.94 3.16
CA GLY A 92 -6.50 4.72 2.87
C GLY A 92 -6.15 6.03 2.21
N THR A 93 -6.55 6.19 0.97
CA THR A 93 -6.41 7.42 0.20
C THR A 93 -7.76 8.17 0.25
N PRO A 94 -7.80 9.40 0.78
CA PRO A 94 -8.99 10.23 0.72
C PRO A 94 -9.26 10.58 -0.74
N ILE A 95 -10.53 10.60 -1.11
CA ILE A 95 -10.96 10.96 -2.47
C ILE A 95 -11.88 12.16 -2.38
N SER A 96 -11.85 13.03 -3.40
CA SER A 96 -12.78 14.15 -3.48
C SER A 96 -14.14 13.69 -4.03
N ARG A 97 -15.18 14.53 -3.85
CA ARG A 97 -16.53 14.27 -4.40
C ARG A 97 -16.49 13.94 -5.90
N ASP A 98 -15.71 14.69 -6.68
CA ASP A 98 -15.58 14.45 -8.12
C ASP A 98 -14.95 13.08 -8.43
N GLN A 99 -13.91 12.71 -7.68
CA GLN A 99 -13.26 11.40 -7.81
C GLN A 99 -14.18 10.25 -7.41
N ALA A 100 -15.00 10.44 -6.37
CA ALA A 100 -16.00 9.47 -5.93
C ALA A 100 -17.12 9.29 -6.99
N ALA A 101 -17.59 10.38 -7.59
CA ALA A 101 -18.57 10.33 -8.67
C ALA A 101 -18.02 9.59 -9.89
N ASP A 102 -16.76 9.85 -10.26
CA ASP A 102 -16.14 9.19 -11.39
C ASP A 102 -15.89 7.69 -11.11
N ARG A 103 -15.53 7.31 -9.86
CA ARG A 103 -15.33 5.91 -9.43
C ARG A 103 -16.54 5.01 -9.74
N SER A 104 -17.73 5.59 -9.84
CA SER A 104 -19.01 4.89 -10.06
C SER A 104 -19.37 4.64 -11.53
N LYS A 105 -18.62 5.17 -12.52
CA LYS A 105 -18.95 5.05 -13.95
C LYS A 105 -18.62 3.66 -14.52
N PHE A 106 -19.53 2.71 -14.31
CA PHE A 106 -19.64 1.48 -15.12
C PHE A 106 -20.39 1.79 -16.43
N ARG A 107 -19.83 1.41 -17.59
CA ARG A 107 -20.63 1.24 -18.81
C ARG A 107 -20.31 -0.09 -19.48
N ILE A 108 -21.26 -1.02 -19.39
CA ILE A 108 -21.37 -2.17 -20.29
C ILE A 108 -22.53 -1.88 -21.23
N ALA A 109 -22.19 -1.33 -22.40
CA ALA A 109 -22.86 -1.64 -23.66
C ALA A 109 -21.74 -2.17 -24.58
N ASP A 110 -22.10 -2.84 -25.69
CA ASP A 110 -21.30 -3.77 -26.51
C ASP A 110 -19.91 -3.29 -27.04
N ASP A 111 -19.39 -2.18 -26.55
CA ASP A 111 -18.06 -1.61 -26.73
C ASP A 111 -17.37 -1.40 -25.35
N TRP A 112 -16.77 -2.47 -24.81
CA TRP A 112 -16.13 -2.51 -23.49
C TRP A 112 -15.14 -1.35 -23.25
N LYS A 113 -15.51 -0.40 -22.40
CA LYS A 113 -14.59 0.56 -21.76
C LYS A 113 -14.57 0.34 -20.26
N ILE A 114 -13.56 -0.40 -19.77
CA ILE A 114 -13.22 -0.46 -18.35
C ILE A 114 -12.53 0.86 -17.98
N GLN A 115 -13.26 1.79 -17.38
CA GLN A 115 -12.63 2.94 -16.72
C GLN A 115 -12.35 2.58 -15.25
N THR A 116 -11.22 1.93 -15.00
CA THR A 116 -10.65 1.85 -13.64
C THR A 116 -10.13 3.23 -13.25
N ILE A 117 -10.85 3.89 -12.35
CA ILE A 117 -10.35 5.12 -11.74
C ILE A 117 -9.45 4.71 -10.59
N ASN A 118 -8.16 4.71 -10.89
CA ASN A 118 -7.13 4.59 -9.87
C ASN A 118 -7.06 5.96 -9.19
N ALA A 119 -7.64 6.09 -7.99
CA ALA A 119 -7.52 7.30 -7.19
C ALA A 119 -6.03 7.65 -7.01
N PRO A 120 -5.56 8.90 -7.10
CA PRO A 120 -4.13 9.18 -6.90
C PRO A 120 -3.68 8.75 -5.49
N PHE A 121 -2.54 8.06 -5.35
CA PHE A 121 -2.01 7.70 -4.03
C PHE A 121 -1.62 8.98 -3.27
N HIS A 122 -2.17 9.19 -2.07
CA HIS A 122 -1.96 10.42 -1.30
C HIS A 122 -1.13 10.19 -0.03
N THR A 123 -0.06 10.96 0.14
CA THR A 123 0.56 11.15 1.46
C THR A 123 -0.29 12.10 2.29
N PHE A 124 -0.53 11.78 3.55
CA PHE A 124 -1.20 12.72 4.46
C PHE A 124 -0.30 13.95 4.70
N ARG A 125 -0.92 15.13 4.69
CA ARG A 125 -0.26 16.41 5.00
C ARG A 125 -0.94 16.99 6.24
N GLY A 126 -0.22 17.11 7.35
CA GLY A 126 -0.75 17.63 8.62
C GLY A 126 -1.66 16.68 9.41
N GLY A 127 -1.93 17.03 10.67
CA GLY A 127 -2.68 16.21 11.61
C GLY A 127 -1.95 14.94 12.03
N ALA A 128 -2.68 13.88 12.43
CA ALA A 128 -2.09 12.55 12.63
C ALA A 128 -1.33 12.11 11.37
N TYR A 129 -0.21 11.39 11.48
CA TYR A 129 0.58 10.92 10.33
C TYR A 129 1.31 11.99 9.51
N ASN A 130 1.61 13.15 10.12
CA ASN A 130 2.21 14.30 9.44
C ASN A 130 3.55 13.95 8.75
N GLY A 131 3.52 13.80 7.43
CA GLY A 131 4.71 13.55 6.60
C GLY A 131 5.11 12.07 6.43
N LEU A 132 4.49 11.14 7.16
CA LEU A 132 4.73 9.71 7.02
C LEU A 132 3.75 9.06 6.04
N ILE A 133 4.22 8.01 5.35
CA ILE A 133 3.34 7.20 4.49
C ILE A 133 2.86 6.00 5.30
N PHE A 134 1.69 6.16 5.91
CA PHE A 134 1.04 5.16 6.75
C PHE A 134 0.45 4.00 5.94
N THR A 135 0.53 2.80 6.50
CA THR A 135 -0.19 1.60 6.06
C THR A 135 -0.72 0.82 7.26
N SER A 136 -2.00 0.48 7.29
CA SER A 136 -2.65 -0.34 8.30
C SER A 136 -2.49 -1.82 8.00
N LEU A 137 -2.45 -2.66 9.03
CA LEU A 137 -2.54 -4.11 8.87
C LEU A 137 -3.97 -4.60 8.58
N THR A 138 -4.98 -3.72 8.68
CA THR A 138 -6.39 -4.03 8.36
C THR A 138 -6.97 -3.07 7.33
N GLU A 139 -7.74 -3.60 6.39
CA GLU A 139 -8.43 -2.84 5.34
C GLU A 139 -9.44 -1.85 5.94
N GLU A 140 -10.17 -2.27 6.98
CA GLU A 140 -11.18 -1.46 7.67
C GLU A 140 -10.58 -0.20 8.31
N LYS A 141 -9.45 -0.33 9.04
CA LYS A 141 -8.81 0.84 9.66
C LYS A 141 -8.21 1.76 8.61
N ALA A 142 -7.59 1.22 7.55
CA ALA A 142 -7.13 2.04 6.44
C ALA A 142 -8.28 2.83 5.80
N ARG A 143 -9.40 2.17 5.55
CA ARG A 143 -10.62 2.78 5.00
C ARG A 143 -11.13 3.91 5.90
N SER A 144 -11.34 3.63 7.18
CA SER A 144 -11.84 4.59 8.17
C SER A 144 -10.96 5.84 8.26
N ILE A 145 -9.64 5.68 8.24
CA ILE A 145 -8.71 6.82 8.21
C ILE A 145 -8.89 7.61 6.90
N GLY A 146 -8.95 6.93 5.76
CA GLY A 146 -9.18 7.56 4.47
C GLY A 146 -10.49 8.34 4.42
N GLU A 147 -11.58 7.78 4.94
CA GLU A 147 -12.92 8.40 4.93
C GLU A 147 -12.95 9.63 5.84
N THR A 148 -12.39 9.52 7.04
CA THR A 148 -12.21 10.66 7.96
C THR A 148 -11.44 11.81 7.30
N ARG A 149 -10.43 11.48 6.50
CA ARG A 149 -9.64 12.49 5.78
C ARG A 149 -10.35 13.06 4.56
N SER A 150 -11.18 12.27 3.87
CA SER A 150 -12.04 12.77 2.80
C SER A 150 -13.00 13.85 3.29
N MET A 151 -13.46 13.74 4.54
CA MET A 151 -14.30 14.75 5.17
C MET A 151 -13.58 16.08 5.46
N SER A 152 -12.24 16.10 5.37
CA SER A 152 -11.41 17.28 5.61
C SER A 152 -10.89 17.91 4.32
N ILE A 153 -11.31 17.41 3.14
CA ILE A 153 -10.92 17.98 1.85
C ILE A 153 -11.60 19.35 1.70
N PRO A 154 -10.84 20.44 1.46
CA PRO A 154 -11.42 21.75 1.26
C PRO A 154 -12.19 21.82 -0.06
N ASP A 155 -13.14 22.74 -0.13
CA ASP A 155 -13.86 23.05 -1.35
C ASP A 155 -12.92 23.39 -2.51
N SER A 156 -13.37 23.15 -3.74
CA SER A 156 -12.63 23.54 -4.94
C SER A 156 -12.54 25.06 -5.07
N GLU A 157 -11.68 25.55 -5.98
CA GLU A 157 -11.45 26.99 -6.21
C GLU A 157 -12.73 27.77 -6.55
N ASP A 158 -13.73 27.10 -7.14
CA ASP A 158 -15.06 27.66 -7.45
C ASP A 158 -16.07 27.52 -6.30
N GLY A 159 -15.63 27.09 -5.12
CA GLY A 159 -16.45 26.95 -3.92
C GLY A 159 -17.37 25.73 -3.92
N ARG A 160 -17.12 24.71 -4.76
CA ARG A 160 -17.90 23.46 -4.68
C ARG A 160 -17.37 22.57 -3.57
N GLU A 161 -18.30 22.08 -2.76
CA GLU A 161 -18.00 21.16 -1.67
C GLU A 161 -17.39 19.85 -2.18
N GLN A 162 -16.16 19.56 -1.77
CA GLN A 162 -15.40 18.37 -2.14
C GLN A 162 -15.49 17.24 -1.10
N TRP A 163 -16.16 17.50 0.03
CA TRP A 163 -16.41 16.55 1.11
C TRP A 163 -17.06 15.25 0.62
N THR A 164 -16.58 14.13 1.16
CA THR A 164 -17.19 12.79 0.96
C THR A 164 -16.87 11.88 2.15
N THR A 165 -17.72 10.87 2.34
CA THR A 165 -17.51 9.76 3.30
C THR A 165 -16.84 8.55 2.67
N ASP A 166 -16.45 8.64 1.40
CA ASP A 166 -15.78 7.57 0.69
C ASP A 166 -14.26 7.71 0.77
N SER A 167 -13.57 6.58 0.78
CA SER A 167 -12.14 6.51 0.56
C SER A 167 -11.79 5.38 -0.41
N TYR A 168 -10.59 5.48 -0.97
CA TYR A 168 -10.02 4.43 -1.79
C TYR A 168 -8.95 3.69 -0.97
N VAL A 169 -9.03 2.36 -0.89
CA VAL A 169 -8.07 1.57 -0.14
C VAL A 169 -7.13 0.84 -1.09
N TYR A 170 -5.84 1.10 -0.92
CA TYR A 170 -4.75 0.44 -1.63
C TYR A 170 -4.28 -0.78 -0.86
N ASP A 171 -4.14 -1.91 -1.55
CA ASP A 171 -3.44 -3.11 -1.11
C ASP A 171 -1.97 -3.05 -1.52
N LEU A 172 -1.06 -3.18 -0.56
CA LEU A 172 0.36 -2.88 -0.75
C LEU A 172 1.26 -3.94 -0.12
N PHE A 173 2.47 -4.04 -0.64
CA PHE A 173 3.62 -4.60 0.06
C PHE A 173 4.52 -3.47 0.57
N VAL A 174 5.17 -3.71 1.71
CA VAL A 174 6.10 -2.77 2.35
C VAL A 174 7.50 -3.35 2.41
N ASN A 175 8.48 -2.53 2.04
CA ASN A 175 9.89 -2.81 2.22
C ASN A 175 10.45 -2.05 3.43
N ALA A 176 10.49 -2.72 4.58
CA ALA A 176 11.09 -2.24 5.82
C ALA A 176 12.04 -3.32 6.35
N ARG A 177 13.35 -3.12 6.15
CA ARG A 177 14.39 -4.08 6.56
C ARG A 177 14.73 -3.96 8.03
N GLN A 178 14.62 -2.75 8.58
CA GLN A 178 14.92 -2.45 9.97
C GLN A 178 13.86 -1.49 10.53
N PRO A 179 12.61 -1.97 10.71
CA PRO A 179 11.57 -1.15 11.30
C PRO A 179 11.86 -0.91 12.79
N PHE A 180 11.61 0.32 13.25
CA PHE A 180 11.50 0.63 14.66
C PHE A 180 10.18 0.09 15.19
N ASP A 181 10.22 -0.94 16.02
CA ASP A 181 9.04 -1.51 16.66
C ASP A 181 8.88 -0.97 18.08
N VAL A 182 7.76 -0.29 18.32
CA VAL A 182 7.44 0.28 19.64
C VAL A 182 7.26 -0.78 20.71
N LYS A 183 7.02 -2.05 20.34
CA LYS A 183 6.95 -3.17 21.28
C LYS A 183 8.31 -3.70 21.71
N ASN A 184 9.41 -3.22 21.11
CA ASN A 184 10.76 -3.55 21.56
C ASN A 184 11.21 -2.54 22.64
N PRO A 185 11.18 -2.90 23.94
CA PRO A 185 11.48 -1.96 25.02
C PRO A 185 12.93 -1.45 24.99
N ASN A 186 13.86 -2.25 24.47
CA ASN A 186 15.26 -1.84 24.36
C ASN A 186 15.43 -0.78 23.27
N ALA A 187 14.75 -0.94 22.12
CA ALA A 187 14.76 0.05 21.06
C ALA A 187 14.10 1.35 21.51
N VAL A 188 12.94 1.27 22.17
CA VAL A 188 12.25 2.44 22.74
C VAL A 188 13.14 3.18 23.73
N LYS A 189 13.77 2.45 24.67
CA LYS A 189 14.66 3.05 25.66
C LYS A 189 15.86 3.74 25.00
N ASP A 190 16.53 3.09 24.05
CA ASP A 190 17.67 3.66 23.32
C ASP A 190 17.29 4.96 22.61
N ILE A 191 16.12 4.98 21.97
CA ILE A 191 15.59 6.14 21.27
C ILE A 191 15.24 7.29 22.23
N LEU A 192 14.61 7.00 23.38
CA LEU A 192 14.29 8.01 24.39
C LEU A 192 15.53 8.55 25.11
N ASP A 193 16.53 7.71 25.37
CA ASP A 193 17.80 8.11 26.01
C ASP A 193 18.65 8.99 25.09
N ALA A 194 18.50 8.84 23.76
CA ALA A 194 19.21 9.61 22.75
C ALA A 194 18.60 11.00 22.49
N LEU A 195 17.41 11.26 23.00
CA LEU A 195 16.70 12.50 22.72
C LEU A 195 17.20 13.61 23.64
N GLU A 196 17.90 14.59 23.07
CA GLU A 196 18.48 15.73 23.80
C GLU A 196 17.48 16.90 23.95
N GLY A 197 16.40 16.89 23.19
CA GLY A 197 15.38 17.95 23.14
C GLY A 197 14.20 17.76 24.12
N GLN A 198 13.17 18.60 23.96
CA GLN A 198 11.91 18.41 24.67
C GLN A 198 11.12 17.26 24.02
N LEU A 199 10.72 16.28 24.84
CA LEU A 199 9.78 15.25 24.39
C LEU A 199 8.42 15.87 24.12
N THR A 200 7.85 15.49 22.97
CA THR A 200 6.53 15.93 22.54
C THR A 200 5.68 14.74 22.16
N ALA A 201 4.37 14.96 22.18
CA ALA A 201 3.40 14.04 21.62
C ALA A 201 2.29 14.86 20.94
N TYR A 202 1.66 14.32 19.90
CA TYR A 202 0.45 14.90 19.35
C TYR A 202 -0.71 14.76 20.34
N ASP A 203 -1.50 15.82 20.51
CA ASP A 203 -2.83 15.72 21.12
C ASP A 203 -3.72 14.83 20.27
N PHE A 204 -4.52 13.98 20.92
CA PHE A 204 -5.32 12.98 20.23
C PHE A 204 -6.44 13.60 19.38
N TYR A 205 -7.01 14.73 19.81
CA TYR A 205 -8.17 15.32 19.16
C TYR A 205 -7.78 16.37 18.11
N LEU A 206 -6.85 17.25 18.48
CA LEU A 206 -6.46 18.39 17.64
C LEU A 206 -5.22 18.11 16.79
N GLY A 207 -4.50 17.02 17.06
CA GLY A 207 -3.25 16.71 16.35
C GLY A 207 -2.15 17.76 16.57
N MET A 208 -2.28 18.58 17.61
CA MET A 208 -1.28 19.60 17.96
C MET A 208 -0.15 18.96 18.74
N GLU A 209 1.08 19.30 18.39
CA GLU A 209 2.26 18.85 19.13
C GLU A 209 2.35 19.56 20.48
N VAL A 210 2.34 18.79 21.57
CA VAL A 210 2.41 19.29 22.95
C VAL A 210 3.58 18.66 23.69
N PRO A 211 4.23 19.39 24.62
CA PRO A 211 5.29 18.83 25.43
C PRO A 211 4.75 17.79 26.41
N VAL A 212 5.51 16.72 26.63
CA VAL A 212 5.17 15.64 27.58
C VAL A 212 6.38 15.26 28.42
N SER A 213 6.14 14.76 29.63
CA SER A 213 7.19 14.14 30.43
C SER A 213 7.61 12.79 29.84
N ARG A 214 8.82 12.32 30.16
CA ARG A 214 9.29 10.98 29.75
C ARG A 214 8.32 9.87 30.18
N LYS A 215 7.83 9.93 31.41
CA LYS A 215 6.87 8.94 31.95
C LYS A 215 5.56 8.92 31.15
N GLU A 216 5.08 10.07 30.70
CA GLU A 216 3.89 10.14 29.86
C GLU A 216 4.16 9.61 28.45
N ALA A 217 5.31 9.93 27.87
CA ALA A 217 5.72 9.39 26.57
C ALA A 217 5.81 7.86 26.60
N GLU A 218 6.46 7.29 27.61
CA GLU A 218 6.54 5.83 27.83
C GLU A 218 5.14 5.20 27.93
N LYS A 219 4.24 5.81 28.70
CA LYS A 219 2.83 5.35 28.79
C LYS A 219 2.09 5.41 27.46
N ILE A 220 2.33 6.43 26.63
CA ILE A 220 1.71 6.55 25.31
C ILE A 220 2.26 5.49 24.35
N LEU A 221 3.58 5.26 24.39
CA LEU A 221 4.28 4.27 23.56
C LEU A 221 3.86 2.83 23.89
N GLU A 222 3.63 2.52 25.17
CA GLU A 222 3.09 1.23 25.63
C GLU A 222 1.59 1.05 25.29
N GLY A 223 0.88 2.15 25.05
CA GLY A 223 -0.56 2.17 24.81
C GLY A 223 -0.96 1.88 23.36
N GLY A 224 -2.27 1.97 23.10
CA GLY A 224 -2.84 1.74 21.76
C GLY A 224 -2.65 2.90 20.77
N ASN A 225 -2.04 4.02 21.17
CA ASN A 225 -1.92 5.24 20.37
C ASN A 225 -0.48 5.75 20.32
N SER A 226 0.46 4.83 20.14
CA SER A 226 1.89 5.13 20.12
C SER A 226 2.30 6.04 18.96
N TRP A 227 1.49 6.12 17.88
CA TRP A 227 1.66 7.09 16.79
C TRP A 227 1.85 8.53 17.29
N ARG A 228 1.18 8.88 18.40
CA ARG A 228 1.24 10.23 18.97
C ARG A 228 2.67 10.66 19.32
N VAL A 229 3.54 9.73 19.66
CA VAL A 229 4.94 10.00 20.02
C VAL A 229 5.88 9.66 18.87
N VAL A 230 5.75 8.47 18.26
CA VAL A 230 6.73 8.01 17.24
C VAL A 230 6.73 8.85 15.96
N GLU A 231 5.65 9.60 15.72
CA GLU A 231 5.50 10.42 14.53
C GLU A 231 5.83 11.89 14.75
N THR A 232 6.23 12.31 15.95
CA THR A 232 6.69 13.68 16.13
C THR A 232 8.01 13.91 15.37
N PRO A 233 8.30 15.14 14.90
CA PRO A 233 9.50 15.40 14.13
C PRO A 233 10.79 15.03 14.89
N SER A 234 10.83 15.36 16.18
CA SER A 234 11.95 15.03 17.08
C SER A 234 12.14 13.52 17.20
N MET A 235 11.05 12.75 17.23
CA MET A 235 11.15 11.31 17.34
C MET A 235 11.55 10.63 16.04
N GLN A 236 10.98 11.07 14.92
CA GLN A 236 11.39 10.59 13.60
C GLN A 236 12.86 10.87 13.32
N GLU A 237 13.40 12.03 13.74
CA GLU A 237 14.80 12.36 13.56
C GLU A 237 15.73 11.35 14.24
N ILE A 238 15.47 11.01 15.50
CA ILE A 238 16.28 10.05 16.25
C ILE A 238 16.07 8.60 15.75
N ILE A 239 14.84 8.21 15.43
CA ILE A 239 14.56 6.89 14.82
C ILE A 239 15.39 6.72 13.54
N ARG A 240 15.41 7.74 12.68
CA ARG A 240 16.19 7.70 11.44
C ARG A 240 17.70 7.72 11.70
N SER A 241 18.17 8.49 12.69
CA SER A 241 19.60 8.58 13.02
C SER A 241 20.16 7.25 13.57
N ARG A 242 19.31 6.42 14.19
CA ARG A 242 19.66 5.05 14.62
C ARG A 242 19.56 4.00 13.51
N GLY A 243 19.29 4.41 12.28
CA GLY A 243 19.30 3.54 11.10
C GLY A 243 17.99 2.77 10.86
N TYR A 244 16.92 3.07 11.60
CA TYR A 244 15.62 2.48 11.31
C TYR A 244 15.04 3.06 10.01
N ASP A 245 14.46 2.20 9.18
CA ASP A 245 13.95 2.56 7.85
C ASP A 245 12.42 2.62 7.76
N ALA A 246 11.72 2.27 8.84
CA ALA A 246 10.28 2.38 8.99
C ALA A 246 9.90 2.44 10.47
N ILE A 247 8.62 2.70 10.75
CA ILE A 247 8.02 2.70 12.08
C ILE A 247 6.91 1.64 12.11
N HIS A 248 6.92 0.81 13.14
CA HIS A 248 5.85 -0.14 13.48
C HIS A 248 5.26 0.25 14.84
N ALA A 249 4.01 0.71 14.82
CA ALA A 249 3.34 1.27 16.00
C ALA A 249 1.84 0.98 15.97
N LEU A 250 1.09 1.61 16.88
CA LEU A 250 -0.35 1.42 17.06
C LEU A 250 -1.13 2.72 16.91
N ASP A 251 -2.30 2.62 16.28
CA ASP A 251 -3.37 3.62 16.25
C ASP A 251 -4.71 3.01 16.64
N GLU A 252 -5.27 3.49 17.73
CA GLU A 252 -6.48 2.97 18.38
C GLU A 252 -6.40 1.45 18.60
N GLY A 253 -5.21 0.96 18.96
CA GLY A 253 -4.92 -0.47 19.18
C GLY A 253 -4.69 -1.28 17.90
N VAL A 254 -4.85 -0.68 16.72
CA VAL A 254 -4.57 -1.33 15.43
C VAL A 254 -3.12 -1.08 15.04
N GLN A 255 -2.42 -2.13 14.67
CA GLN A 255 -1.03 -2.01 14.22
C GLN A 255 -0.94 -1.35 12.84
N TYR A 256 0.11 -0.57 12.65
CA TYR A 256 0.42 0.03 11.36
C TYR A 256 1.93 0.07 11.10
N MET A 257 2.27 0.15 9.82
CA MET A 257 3.60 0.43 9.33
C MET A 257 3.62 1.83 8.69
N ALA A 258 4.51 2.69 9.11
CA ALA A 258 4.81 3.95 8.43
C ALA A 258 6.20 3.88 7.79
N VAL A 259 6.29 4.29 6.53
CA VAL A 259 7.56 4.37 5.80
C VAL A 259 7.93 5.82 5.51
N PHE A 260 9.24 6.05 5.35
CA PHE A 260 9.77 7.38 5.12
C PHE A 260 9.93 7.72 3.64
N ALA A 261 10.01 6.72 2.78
CA ALA A 261 10.21 6.90 1.35
C ALA A 261 9.13 6.17 0.52
N PRO A 262 8.53 6.82 -0.49
CA PRO A 262 7.49 6.21 -1.32
C PRO A 262 7.91 4.95 -2.08
N ASN A 263 9.21 4.80 -2.35
CA ASN A 263 9.77 3.61 -3.02
C ASN A 263 9.81 2.37 -2.10
N GLN A 264 9.54 2.52 -0.81
CA GLN A 264 9.33 1.41 0.13
C GLN A 264 7.94 0.77 -0.01
N LEU A 265 7.09 1.27 -0.92
CA LEU A 265 5.77 0.71 -1.18
C LEU A 265 5.63 0.25 -2.62
N LYS A 266 4.94 -0.89 -2.80
CA LYS A 266 4.51 -1.43 -4.09
C LYS A 266 3.08 -1.94 -3.97
N ALA A 267 2.29 -1.80 -5.02
CA ALA A 267 0.95 -2.36 -5.06
C ALA A 267 0.99 -3.89 -5.01
N SER A 268 0.05 -4.52 -4.29
CA SER A 268 0.03 -5.97 -4.09
C SER A 268 -0.71 -6.72 -5.21
N GLY A 269 -1.26 -6.02 -6.20
CA GLY A 269 -1.82 -6.64 -7.39
C GLY A 269 -3.12 -7.42 -7.17
N LYS A 270 -3.82 -7.26 -6.03
CA LYS A 270 -5.15 -7.87 -5.78
C LYS A 270 -6.17 -7.46 -6.83
N TYR A 271 -6.00 -6.28 -7.38
CA TYR A 271 -6.79 -5.80 -8.50
C TYR A 271 -5.87 -5.38 -9.63
N LEU A 272 -6.37 -5.49 -10.86
CA LEU A 272 -5.82 -4.90 -12.09
C LEU A 272 -5.84 -3.35 -12.03
N TYR A 273 -5.53 -2.76 -10.87
CA TYR A 273 -5.37 -1.33 -10.70
C TYR A 273 -4.11 -0.92 -11.42
N SER A 274 -4.30 -0.71 -12.72
CA SER A 274 -3.32 -0.34 -13.70
C SER A 274 -2.37 -1.45 -14.12
N GLU A 275 -2.40 -1.73 -15.42
CA GLU A 275 -1.19 -2.01 -16.21
C GLU A 275 -0.15 -0.85 -16.14
N ARG A 276 -0.22 0.07 -15.16
CA ARG A 276 0.54 1.34 -15.09
C ARG A 276 1.10 1.69 -13.71
N ASN A 277 1.17 0.74 -12.81
CA ASN A 277 2.10 0.65 -11.68
C ASN A 277 2.48 -0.83 -11.51
N THR A 278 2.92 -1.43 -12.60
CA THR A 278 3.25 -2.86 -12.75
C THR A 278 4.58 -3.24 -12.11
N GLY A 279 5.15 -2.44 -11.21
CA GLY A 279 6.49 -2.73 -10.72
C GLY A 279 7.49 -2.80 -11.88
N VAL A 280 7.38 -1.90 -12.87
CA VAL A 280 8.63 -1.51 -13.51
C VAL A 280 9.38 -0.84 -12.38
N PHE A 281 10.36 -1.56 -11.83
CA PHE A 281 11.56 -1.00 -11.23
C PHE A 281 12.21 -0.12 -12.28
N SER A 282 11.53 0.98 -12.62
CA SER A 282 12.04 1.96 -13.55
C SER A 282 13.28 2.48 -12.86
N PRO A 283 14.47 2.30 -13.44
CA PRO A 283 15.70 2.84 -12.87
C PRO A 283 15.59 4.37 -12.67
N GLY A 284 14.64 5.02 -13.37
CA GLY A 284 14.41 6.46 -13.33
C GLY A 284 13.31 6.96 -12.38
N ASN A 285 12.32 6.15 -11.96
CA ASN A 285 11.30 6.60 -10.97
C ASN A 285 10.55 5.42 -10.32
N ASN A 286 10.75 5.23 -9.01
CA ASN A 286 10.20 4.11 -8.23
C ASN A 286 9.17 4.55 -7.17
N ASP A 287 8.65 5.76 -7.27
CA ASP A 287 7.76 6.37 -6.29
C ASP A 287 6.29 6.05 -6.61
N ILE A 288 5.61 5.42 -5.65
CA ILE A 288 4.22 4.94 -5.75
C ILE A 288 3.19 6.05 -6.03
N ARG A 289 3.56 7.31 -5.79
CA ARG A 289 2.72 8.50 -6.03
C ARG A 289 2.70 8.90 -7.49
N PHE A 290 3.72 8.53 -8.27
CA PHE A 290 3.79 8.91 -9.68
C PHE A 290 3.10 7.89 -10.57
N ARG A 291 2.38 8.40 -11.57
CA ARG A 291 1.77 7.60 -12.64
C ARG A 291 2.19 8.15 -14.00
N LYS A 292 2.77 7.32 -14.86
CA LYS A 292 3.00 7.69 -16.27
C LYS A 292 1.66 7.64 -17.01
N SER A 293 1.19 8.77 -17.53
CA SER A 293 0.09 8.77 -18.50
C SER A 293 0.65 8.30 -19.85
N ILE A 294 0.33 7.08 -20.25
CA ILE A 294 0.41 6.71 -21.67
C ILE A 294 -0.91 7.19 -22.27
N MET A 295 -0.87 8.33 -22.97
CA MET A 295 -1.92 8.64 -23.94
C MET A 295 -1.91 7.50 -24.96
N ALA A 296 -3.03 6.82 -25.14
CA ALA A 296 -3.18 5.93 -26.27
C ALA A 296 -2.90 6.78 -27.52
N SER A 297 -1.86 6.44 -28.28
CA SER A 297 -1.69 7.01 -29.62
C SER A 297 -3.01 6.81 -30.36
N PRO A 298 -3.56 7.83 -31.03
CA PRO A 298 -4.75 7.65 -31.83
C PRO A 298 -4.47 6.53 -32.84
N LEU A 299 -5.35 5.53 -32.89
CA LEU A 299 -5.33 4.52 -33.93
C LEU A 299 -5.24 5.24 -35.28
N PRO A 300 -4.29 4.88 -36.17
CA PRO A 300 -4.25 5.46 -37.49
C PRO A 300 -5.59 5.19 -38.18
N LEU A 301 -6.21 6.24 -38.72
CA LEU A 301 -7.45 6.14 -39.47
C LEU A 301 -7.25 5.13 -40.62
N PRO A 302 -8.24 4.26 -40.92
CA PRO A 302 -8.15 3.37 -42.05
C PRO A 302 -7.98 4.21 -43.31
N VAL A 303 -6.91 3.93 -44.05
CA VAL A 303 -6.70 4.50 -45.38
C VAL A 303 -7.83 3.94 -46.25
N THR A 304 -8.84 4.76 -46.52
CA THR A 304 -9.82 4.47 -47.57
C THR A 304 -9.06 4.52 -48.89
N GLY A 305 -8.77 3.35 -49.44
CA GLY A 305 -8.28 3.22 -50.81
C GLY A 305 -9.32 3.78 -51.78
N VAL A 306 -8.80 4.52 -52.76
CA VAL A 306 -9.52 5.03 -53.94
C VAL A 306 -9.93 3.87 -54.84
#